data_AF-E9AHA7-F1
#
_entry.id   AF-E9AHA7-F1
#
_cell.length_a   1.000
_cell.length_b   1.000
_cell.length_c   1.000
_cell.angle_alpha   90.00
_cell.angle_beta   90.00
_cell.angle_gamma   90.00
#
_symmetry.space_group_name_H-M   'P 1'
#
loop_
_entity.id
_entity.type
_entity.pdbx_description
1 polymer ?
#
loop_
_entity_poly.entity_id
_entity_poly.type
_entity_poly.pdbx_seq_one_letter_code
_entity_poly.pdbx_strand_id
1 'polypeptide(L)'
;MDFAERACVIDMGRSMMSVCVSSSGEVQRSHIAVSRDAAVTLTAAELLVPGGRHSIALDRLLEMAVTTGRLATTTQVVVLSRSWVHPLFYTYVMRWLCAGVPSTTCVSQVPQALFAAQCAGVKSALVVQCDNGVLFTTPVLDGVISSELESVWGDLGTFVTVGAPLVENCFREVGDRLIEFMQRKDQHADRKGHSEATCSGRPQPTLLTCAEDLFLAVEQHIAACRKRELRACVETVVLCGDDVIGPEARQLIALVLSASLPDSLLMWI
;
A
#
# COMPACT_ATOMS: atom_id res chain seq x y z
N MET A 1 25.95 -5.93 27.73
CA MET A 1 25.88 -5.48 26.32
C MET A 1 24.53 -4.83 26.19
N ASP A 2 24.48 -3.52 25.98
CA ASP A 2 23.23 -2.87 25.59
C ASP A 2 22.92 -3.33 24.17
N PHE A 3 22.12 -4.39 24.06
CA PHE A 3 21.47 -4.73 22.81
C PHE A 3 20.44 -3.63 22.59
N ALA A 4 20.86 -2.55 21.95
CA ALA A 4 19.92 -1.57 21.42
C ALA A 4 18.88 -2.35 20.63
N GLU A 5 17.60 -2.21 21.01
CA GLU A 5 16.51 -2.96 20.40
C GLU A 5 16.58 -2.77 18.88
N ARG A 6 16.79 -3.89 18.19
CA ARG A 6 16.83 -3.92 16.73
C ARG A 6 15.49 -4.42 16.26
N ALA A 7 14.79 -3.58 15.52
CA ALA A 7 13.56 -3.94 14.83
C ALA A 7 13.84 -4.06 13.34
N CYS A 8 13.24 -5.03 12.68
CA CYS A 8 13.26 -5.16 11.24
C CYS A 8 11.83 -5.18 10.69
N VAL A 9 11.57 -4.38 9.68
CA VAL A 9 10.31 -4.36 8.93
C VAL A 9 10.57 -4.92 7.55
N ILE A 10 9.80 -5.94 7.17
CA ILE A 10 9.83 -6.56 5.85
C ILE A 10 8.53 -6.22 5.14
N ASP A 11 8.64 -5.55 3.99
CA ASP A 11 7.52 -5.26 3.10
C ASP A 11 7.74 -5.99 1.77
N MET A 12 6.83 -6.90 1.41
CA MET A 12 6.90 -7.66 0.16
C MET A 12 5.91 -7.11 -0.86
N GLY A 13 6.44 -6.38 -1.84
CA GLY A 13 5.72 -6.00 -3.05
C GLY A 13 5.86 -7.04 -4.16
N ARG A 14 5.20 -6.77 -5.29
CA ARG A 14 5.19 -7.66 -6.46
C ARG A 14 6.55 -7.73 -7.18
N SER A 15 7.26 -6.61 -7.25
CA SER A 15 8.52 -6.47 -7.98
C SER A 15 9.73 -6.30 -7.06
N MET A 16 9.50 -5.81 -5.84
CA MET A 16 10.54 -5.46 -4.89
C MET A 16 10.09 -5.79 -3.46
N MET A 17 11.02 -6.31 -2.67
CA MET A 17 10.90 -6.45 -1.23
C MET A 17 11.78 -5.39 -0.57
N SER A 18 11.23 -4.67 0.39
CA SER A 18 11.96 -3.72 1.22
C SER A 18 12.24 -4.31 2.59
N VAL A 19 13.47 -4.19 3.04
CA VAL A 19 13.93 -4.63 4.37
C VAL A 19 14.49 -3.42 5.10
N CYS A 20 13.78 -2.96 6.12
CA CYS A 20 14.13 -1.79 6.91
C CYS A 20 14.56 -2.22 8.32
N VAL A 21 15.82 -1.99 8.67
CA VAL A 21 16.36 -2.30 10.01
C VAL A 21 16.52 -0.99 10.78
N SER A 22 15.91 -0.91 11.96
CA SER A 22 16.12 0.18 12.90
C SER A 22 17.01 -0.29 14.05
N SER A 23 18.04 0.50 14.38
CA SER A 23 18.95 0.25 15.50
C SER A 23 19.44 1.59 16.05
N SER A 24 19.26 1.84 17.34
CA SER A 24 19.82 3.03 18.01
C SER A 24 19.46 4.37 17.35
N GLY A 25 18.27 4.49 16.75
CA GLY A 25 17.82 5.69 16.04
C GLY A 25 18.27 5.79 14.58
N GLU A 26 19.14 4.89 14.10
CA GLU A 26 19.46 4.78 12.67
C GLU A 26 18.48 3.82 11.98
N VAL A 27 18.08 4.15 10.75
CA VAL A 27 17.27 3.29 9.89
C VAL A 27 18.06 2.97 8.62
N GLN A 28 18.29 1.69 8.38
CA GLN A 28 18.90 1.18 7.17
C GLN A 28 17.81 0.52 6.32
N ARG A 29 17.65 0.99 5.08
CA ARG A 29 16.71 0.42 4.10
C ARG A 29 17.49 -0.30 3.02
N SER A 30 17.05 -1.51 2.69
CA SER A 30 17.57 -2.32 1.60
C SER A 30 16.43 -2.81 0.73
N HIS A 31 16.69 -2.95 -0.57
CA HIS A 31 15.73 -3.45 -1.54
C HIS A 31 16.25 -4.73 -2.20
N ILE A 32 15.36 -5.71 -2.31
CA ILE A 32 15.66 -7.01 -2.92
C ILE A 32 14.67 -7.21 -4.06
N ALA A 33 15.18 -7.47 -5.26
CA ALA A 33 14.33 -7.76 -6.41
C ALA A 33 13.53 -9.06 -6.19
N VAL A 34 12.22 -9.00 -6.41
CA VAL A 34 11.34 -10.17 -6.27
C VAL A 34 11.32 -10.90 -7.61
N SER A 35 11.78 -12.15 -7.61
CA SER A 35 11.72 -12.98 -8.81
C SER A 35 10.26 -13.22 -9.25
N ARG A 36 10.03 -13.41 -10.54
CA ARG A 36 8.69 -13.71 -11.08
C ARG A 36 8.03 -14.91 -10.39
N ASP A 37 8.82 -15.93 -10.07
CA ASP A 37 8.35 -17.15 -9.43
C ASP A 37 7.93 -16.90 -7.97
N ALA A 38 8.63 -16.04 -7.23
CA ALA A 38 8.21 -15.61 -5.91
C ALA A 38 6.98 -14.70 -5.99
N ALA A 39 6.96 -13.73 -6.92
CA ALA A 39 5.89 -12.76 -7.08
C ALA A 39 4.52 -13.41 -7.34
N VAL A 40 4.47 -14.50 -8.12
CA VAL A 40 3.25 -15.25 -8.40
C VAL A 40 2.60 -15.81 -7.12
N THR A 41 3.39 -16.16 -6.11
CA THR A 41 2.88 -16.72 -4.85
C THR A 41 2.10 -15.71 -4.00
N LEU A 42 2.26 -14.40 -4.27
CA LEU A 42 1.51 -13.36 -3.59
C LEU A 42 0.01 -13.48 -3.86
N THR A 43 -0.39 -13.93 -5.05
CA THR A 43 -1.81 -14.08 -5.42
C THR A 43 -2.24 -15.52 -5.63
N ALA A 44 -1.31 -16.42 -5.97
CA ALA A 44 -1.54 -17.85 -6.17
C ALA A 44 -0.77 -18.68 -5.12
N ALA A 45 -1.15 -18.53 -3.85
CA ALA A 45 -0.45 -19.16 -2.73
C ALA A 45 -0.55 -20.70 -2.72
N GLU A 46 -1.49 -21.29 -3.46
CA GLU A 46 -1.58 -22.73 -3.70
C GLU A 46 -0.34 -23.31 -4.40
N LEU A 47 0.47 -22.47 -5.03
CA LEU A 47 1.74 -22.86 -5.66
C LEU A 47 2.89 -23.01 -4.66
N LEU A 48 2.68 -22.67 -3.38
CA LEU A 48 3.63 -22.87 -2.28
C LEU A 48 3.67 -24.33 -1.81
N VAL A 49 3.87 -25.25 -2.76
CA VAL A 49 4.08 -26.66 -2.48
C VAL A 49 5.53 -26.85 -1.99
N PRO A 50 5.77 -27.52 -0.85
CA PRO A 50 7.13 -27.73 -0.33
C PRO A 50 8.07 -28.36 -1.37
N GLY A 51 9.24 -27.75 -1.57
CA GLY A 51 10.23 -28.17 -2.57
C GLY A 51 9.83 -27.84 -4.02
N GLY A 52 8.71 -27.18 -4.24
CA GLY A 52 8.27 -26.70 -5.55
C GLY A 52 9.06 -25.48 -6.02
N ARG A 53 9.08 -25.23 -7.33
CA ARG A 53 9.77 -24.09 -7.94
C ARG A 53 9.45 -22.75 -7.25
N HIS A 54 8.18 -22.48 -7.01
CA HIS A 54 7.73 -21.21 -6.43
C HIS A 54 8.07 -21.10 -4.94
N SER A 55 7.97 -22.20 -4.18
CA SER A 55 8.39 -22.21 -2.77
C SER A 55 9.90 -21.98 -2.66
N ILE A 56 10.72 -22.64 -3.48
CA ILE A 56 12.18 -22.45 -3.51
C ILE A 56 12.53 -21.00 -3.87
N ALA A 57 11.82 -20.40 -4.81
CA ALA A 57 12.03 -19.00 -5.18
C ALA A 57 11.70 -18.04 -4.03
N LEU A 58 10.63 -18.31 -3.27
CA LEU A 58 10.25 -17.54 -2.09
C LEU A 58 11.24 -17.77 -0.93
N ASP A 59 11.65 -19.03 -0.68
CA ASP A 59 12.60 -19.37 0.38
C ASP A 59 13.92 -18.63 0.17
N ARG A 60 14.45 -18.63 -1.06
CA ARG A 60 15.66 -17.86 -1.40
C ARG A 60 15.48 -16.36 -1.16
N LEU A 61 14.30 -15.82 -1.46
CA LEU A 61 14.00 -14.41 -1.21
C LEU A 61 14.01 -14.11 0.30
N LEU A 62 13.43 -15.01 1.11
CA LEU A 62 13.42 -14.88 2.57
C LEU A 62 14.81 -15.08 3.18
N GLU A 63 15.65 -15.98 2.65
CA GLU A 63 17.07 -16.12 3.04
C GLU A 63 17.86 -14.83 2.78
N MET A 64 17.64 -14.20 1.63
CA MET A 64 18.22 -12.89 1.35
C MET A 64 17.73 -11.83 2.34
N ALA A 65 16.43 -11.84 2.69
CA ALA A 65 15.89 -10.92 3.69
C ALA A 65 16.50 -11.14 5.09
N VAL A 66 16.67 -12.41 5.51
CA VAL A 66 17.34 -12.78 6.77
C VAL A 66 18.76 -12.21 6.83
N THR A 67 19.49 -12.39 5.74
CA THR A 67 20.90 -11.98 5.63
C THR A 67 21.02 -10.45 5.60
N THR A 68 20.28 -9.80 4.70
CA THR A 68 20.27 -8.35 4.52
C THR A 68 19.77 -7.63 5.77
N GLY A 69 18.69 -8.12 6.38
CA GLY A 69 18.10 -7.56 7.59
C GLY A 69 18.83 -7.93 8.89
N ARG A 70 19.87 -8.79 8.81
CA ARG A 70 20.60 -9.33 9.97
C ARG A 70 19.67 -9.85 11.06
N LEU A 71 18.62 -10.57 10.66
CA LEU A 71 17.50 -10.94 11.52
C LEU A 71 17.92 -11.76 12.74
N ALA A 72 19.06 -12.46 12.67
CA ALA A 72 19.66 -13.16 13.81
C ALA A 72 20.05 -12.26 15.00
N THR A 73 20.17 -10.94 14.79
CA THR A 73 20.48 -9.97 15.85
C THR A 73 19.30 -9.06 16.21
N THR A 74 18.14 -9.33 15.61
CA THR A 74 16.94 -8.50 15.70
C THR A 74 16.05 -9.05 16.81
N THR A 75 15.50 -8.17 17.65
CA THR A 75 14.56 -8.56 18.71
C THR A 75 13.13 -8.65 18.18
N GLN A 76 12.80 -7.89 17.14
CA GLN A 76 11.48 -7.87 16.52
C GLN A 76 11.54 -7.85 15.00
N VAL A 77 10.81 -8.75 14.35
CA VAL A 77 10.58 -8.76 12.90
C VAL A 77 9.10 -8.53 12.64
N VAL A 78 8.79 -7.50 11.86
CA VAL A 78 7.43 -7.14 11.45
C VAL A 78 7.29 -7.36 9.95
N VAL A 79 6.38 -8.23 9.54
CA VAL A 79 6.00 -8.40 8.14
C VAL A 79 4.78 -7.53 7.86
N LEU A 80 4.90 -6.62 6.90
CA LEU A 80 3.77 -5.81 6.46
C LEU A 80 2.85 -6.63 5.57
N SER A 81 1.55 -6.58 5.86
CA SER A 81 0.54 -7.27 5.07
C SER A 81 -0.32 -6.33 4.24
N ARG A 82 -0.53 -6.73 2.99
CA ARG A 82 -1.31 -6.05 1.96
C ARG A 82 -2.59 -6.83 1.72
N SER A 83 -3.70 -6.14 1.52
CA SER A 83 -5.04 -6.75 1.37
C SER A 83 -5.22 -7.55 0.09
N TRP A 84 -4.50 -7.18 -0.97
CA TRP A 84 -4.53 -7.90 -2.25
C TRP A 84 -3.71 -9.20 -2.24
N VAL A 85 -2.86 -9.41 -1.23
CA VAL A 85 -2.02 -10.61 -1.09
C VAL A 85 -2.81 -11.73 -0.42
N HIS A 86 -2.68 -12.94 -0.94
CA HIS A 86 -3.39 -14.11 -0.48
C HIS A 86 -3.00 -14.47 0.97
N PRO A 87 -3.95 -14.69 1.91
CA PRO A 87 -3.62 -14.94 3.33
C PRO A 87 -2.68 -16.13 3.60
N LEU A 88 -2.78 -17.19 2.79
CA LEU A 88 -1.87 -18.35 2.89
C LEU A 88 -0.40 -17.99 2.59
N PHE A 89 -0.15 -16.96 1.78
CA PHE A 89 1.20 -16.45 1.56
C PHE A 89 1.81 -15.98 2.88
N TYR A 90 1.10 -15.14 3.64
CA TYR A 90 1.59 -14.68 4.95
C TYR A 90 1.72 -15.84 5.94
N THR A 91 0.81 -16.81 5.91
CA THR A 91 0.95 -18.02 6.74
C THR A 91 2.26 -18.76 6.45
N TYR A 92 2.64 -18.89 5.18
CA TYR A 92 3.90 -19.48 4.77
C TYR A 92 5.10 -18.67 5.26
N VAL A 93 5.11 -17.35 4.96
CA VAL A 93 6.20 -16.44 5.33
C VAL A 93 6.43 -16.42 6.83
N MET A 94 5.35 -16.32 7.62
CA MET A 94 5.44 -16.28 9.08
C MET A 94 6.01 -17.58 9.65
N ARG A 95 5.57 -18.74 9.14
CA ARG A 95 6.13 -20.04 9.56
C ARG A 95 7.61 -20.16 9.19
N TRP A 96 7.97 -19.73 7.99
CA TRP A 96 9.34 -19.76 7.51
C TRP A 96 10.24 -18.88 8.38
N LEU A 97 9.82 -17.63 8.65
CA LEU A 97 10.58 -16.70 9.49
C LEU A 97 10.72 -17.22 10.91
N CYS A 98 9.65 -17.70 11.54
CA CYS A 98 9.71 -18.29 12.89
C CYS A 98 10.68 -19.48 13.00
N ALA A 99 10.88 -20.23 11.91
CA ALA A 99 11.86 -21.32 11.88
C ALA A 99 13.29 -20.83 11.57
N GLY A 100 13.43 -19.73 10.83
CA GLY A 100 14.71 -19.19 10.36
C GLY A 100 15.38 -18.16 11.29
N VAL A 101 14.66 -17.60 12.27
CA VAL A 101 15.19 -16.62 13.23
C VAL A 101 15.37 -17.23 14.63
N PRO A 102 16.20 -16.63 15.51
CA PRO A 102 16.33 -17.09 16.88
C PRO A 102 14.98 -17.13 17.60
N SER A 103 14.79 -18.12 18.49
CA SER A 103 13.54 -18.27 19.26
C SER A 103 13.24 -17.10 20.19
N THR A 104 14.22 -16.22 20.44
CA THR A 104 14.08 -14.98 21.22
C THR A 104 13.54 -13.81 20.39
N THR A 105 13.49 -13.94 19.06
CA THR A 105 13.02 -12.89 18.16
C THR A 105 11.51 -12.99 18.01
N CYS A 106 10.80 -11.91 18.33
CA CYS A 106 9.37 -11.81 18.08
C CYS A 106 9.12 -11.60 16.58
N VAL A 107 8.29 -12.44 15.96
CA VAL A 107 7.87 -12.27 14.56
C VAL A 107 6.38 -11.95 14.55
N SER A 108 5.99 -10.81 13.99
CA SER A 108 4.60 -10.38 13.87
C SER A 108 4.25 -9.97 12.44
N GLN A 109 2.96 -10.03 12.14
CA GLN A 109 2.38 -9.51 10.91
C GLN A 109 1.54 -8.30 11.25
N VAL A 110 1.68 -7.20 10.51
CA VAL A 110 0.90 -5.97 10.70
C VAL A 110 0.38 -5.48 9.35
N PRO A 111 -0.92 -5.15 9.22
CA PRO A 111 -1.43 -4.51 8.02
C PRO A 111 -0.68 -3.22 7.69
N GLN A 112 -0.28 -3.05 6.43
CA GLN A 112 0.52 -1.91 6.00
C GLN A 112 -0.17 -0.57 6.27
N ALA A 113 -1.48 -0.49 6.04
CA ALA A 113 -2.25 0.70 6.37
C ALA A 113 -2.21 1.05 7.87
N LEU A 114 -2.29 0.05 8.75
CA LEU A 114 -2.20 0.28 10.19
C LEU A 114 -0.80 0.72 10.59
N PHE A 115 0.23 0.08 10.05
CA PHE A 115 1.63 0.47 10.27
C PHE A 115 1.90 1.90 9.79
N ALA A 116 1.35 2.27 8.63
CA ALA A 116 1.42 3.62 8.08
C ALA A 116 0.84 4.67 9.03
N ALA A 117 -0.39 4.46 9.52
CA ALA A 117 -1.01 5.36 10.50
C ALA A 117 -0.15 5.50 11.78
N GLN A 118 0.43 4.39 12.26
CA GLN A 118 1.32 4.39 13.42
C GLN A 118 2.62 5.18 13.17
N CYS A 119 3.25 5.02 12.00
CA CYS A 119 4.43 5.79 11.60
C CYS A 119 4.13 7.29 11.48
N ALA A 120 2.93 7.65 11.02
CA ALA A 120 2.46 9.03 10.98
C ALA A 120 2.08 9.58 12.37
N GLY A 121 2.06 8.76 13.43
CA GLY A 121 1.71 9.19 14.79
C GLY A 121 0.23 9.48 14.99
N VAL A 122 -0.64 8.92 14.13
CA VAL A 122 -2.09 9.16 14.16
C VAL A 122 -2.86 7.87 14.42
N LYS A 123 -4.02 8.00 15.08
CA LYS A 123 -4.92 6.86 15.35
C LYS A 123 -6.00 6.68 14.30
N SER A 124 -6.37 7.77 13.64
CA SER A 124 -7.41 7.79 12.62
C SER A 124 -6.88 8.49 11.38
N ALA A 125 -6.97 7.83 10.23
CA ALA A 125 -6.54 8.36 8.94
C ALA A 125 -7.18 7.60 7.79
N LEU A 126 -7.30 8.25 6.64
CA LEU A 126 -7.51 7.61 5.36
C LEU A 126 -6.13 7.27 4.81
N VAL A 127 -5.76 5.99 4.82
CA VAL A 127 -4.45 5.59 4.31
C VAL A 127 -4.58 5.33 2.82
N VAL A 128 -3.95 6.16 2.02
CA VAL A 128 -3.80 5.93 0.59
C VAL A 128 -2.49 5.18 0.41
N GLN A 129 -2.52 4.12 -0.37
CA GLN A 129 -1.35 3.29 -0.60
C GLN A 129 -1.12 3.11 -2.09
N CYS A 130 0.10 3.32 -2.57
CA CYS A 130 0.44 3.13 -3.98
C CYS A 130 1.42 1.98 -4.17
N ASP A 131 0.94 0.88 -4.73
CA ASP A 131 1.73 -0.33 -4.93
C ASP A 131 1.80 -0.66 -6.42
N ASN A 132 2.99 -0.62 -7.02
CA ASN A 132 3.20 -0.97 -8.44
C ASN A 132 2.21 -0.26 -9.40
N GLY A 133 1.93 1.02 -9.17
CA GLY A 133 0.99 1.81 -9.99
C GLY A 133 -0.49 1.64 -9.65
N VAL A 134 -0.82 0.81 -8.65
CA VAL A 134 -2.19 0.64 -8.15
C VAL A 134 -2.40 1.44 -6.89
N LEU A 135 -3.41 2.30 -6.89
CA LEU A 135 -3.84 3.09 -5.74
C LEU A 135 -4.90 2.32 -4.94
N PHE A 136 -4.60 2.06 -3.68
CA PHE A 136 -5.50 1.50 -2.69
C PHE A 136 -5.82 2.57 -1.64
N THR A 137 -6.96 2.40 -0.99
CA THR A 137 -7.33 3.22 0.16
C THR A 137 -7.90 2.35 1.26
N THR A 138 -7.46 2.58 2.48
CA THR A 138 -7.86 1.85 3.66
C THR A 138 -8.13 2.85 4.78
N PRO A 139 -9.40 3.02 5.22
CA PRO A 139 -9.69 3.83 6.39
C PRO A 139 -9.21 3.11 7.66
N VAL A 140 -8.47 3.84 8.50
CA VAL A 140 -8.07 3.45 9.85
C VAL A 140 -8.81 4.36 10.82
N LEU A 141 -9.61 3.80 11.72
CA LEU A 141 -10.34 4.52 12.77
C LEU A 141 -9.88 4.01 14.13
N ASP A 142 -9.32 4.89 14.95
CA ASP A 142 -8.84 4.61 16.30
C ASP A 142 -7.94 3.36 16.40
N GLY A 143 -7.08 3.17 15.40
CA GLY A 143 -6.15 2.03 15.30
C GLY A 143 -6.78 0.75 14.75
N VAL A 144 -7.99 0.81 14.19
CA VAL A 144 -8.69 -0.33 13.59
C VAL A 144 -8.95 -0.08 12.11
N ILE A 145 -8.66 -1.07 11.26
CA ILE A 145 -8.94 -0.99 9.83
C ILE A 145 -10.43 -1.21 9.55
N SER A 146 -11.04 -0.31 8.78
CA SER A 146 -12.38 -0.49 8.22
C SER A 146 -12.31 -1.28 6.90
N SER A 147 -12.21 -2.61 7.01
CA SER A 147 -12.04 -3.50 5.85
C SER A 147 -13.24 -3.48 4.89
N GLU A 148 -14.45 -3.16 5.37
CA GLU A 148 -15.64 -3.01 4.51
C GLU A 148 -15.54 -1.86 3.51
N LEU A 149 -14.71 -0.87 3.83
CA LEU A 149 -14.54 0.32 3.00
C LEU A 149 -13.22 0.31 2.24
N GLU A 150 -12.34 -0.68 2.46
CA GLU A 150 -11.14 -0.81 1.66
C GLU A 150 -11.48 -0.83 0.15
N SER A 151 -10.80 0.01 -0.62
CA SER A 151 -11.11 0.23 -2.03
C SER A 151 -9.86 0.35 -2.87
N VAL A 152 -9.98 -0.08 -4.12
CA VAL A 152 -9.00 0.23 -5.18
C VAL A 152 -9.49 1.50 -5.87
N TRP A 153 -8.65 2.52 -5.91
CA TRP A 153 -8.93 3.80 -6.57
C TRP A 153 -8.49 3.84 -8.02
N GLY A 154 -7.53 3.03 -8.41
CA GLY A 154 -7.08 2.98 -9.80
C GLY A 154 -5.91 2.04 -9.98
N ASP A 155 -5.90 1.32 -11.09
CA ASP A 155 -4.73 0.59 -11.56
C ASP A 155 -4.12 1.36 -12.74
N LEU A 156 -3.24 2.30 -12.41
CA LEU A 156 -2.49 3.12 -13.36
C LEU A 156 -1.29 2.34 -13.94
N GLY A 157 -1.05 1.12 -13.43
CA GLY A 157 0.02 0.21 -13.81
C GLY A 157 -0.46 -1.02 -14.60
N THR A 158 -1.74 -1.09 -15.01
CA THR A 158 -2.35 -2.28 -15.66
C THR A 158 -1.64 -2.70 -16.94
N PHE A 159 -0.75 -1.88 -17.49
CA PHE A 159 0.31 -2.41 -18.32
C PHE A 159 1.30 -3.19 -17.43
N VAL A 160 1.01 -4.46 -17.18
CA VAL A 160 1.78 -5.45 -16.38
C VAL A 160 3.27 -5.61 -16.81
N THR A 161 3.80 -4.71 -17.63
CA THR A 161 5.10 -4.68 -18.29
C THR A 161 5.86 -3.35 -18.18
N VAL A 162 5.32 -2.33 -17.50
CA VAL A 162 5.85 -0.97 -17.59
C VAL A 162 6.86 -0.69 -16.49
N GLY A 163 8.12 -0.43 -16.88
CA GLY A 163 9.20 -0.10 -15.94
C GLY A 163 8.97 1.24 -15.23
N ALA A 164 9.65 1.45 -14.10
CA ALA A 164 9.50 2.64 -13.24
C ALA A 164 9.44 4.00 -13.99
N PRO A 165 10.34 4.31 -14.96
CA PRO A 165 10.30 5.61 -15.65
C PRO A 165 9.04 5.83 -16.47
N LEU A 166 8.45 4.75 -16.98
CA LEU A 166 7.23 4.82 -17.77
C LEU A 166 5.99 4.94 -16.86
N VAL A 167 6.02 4.31 -15.67
CA VAL A 167 4.97 4.48 -14.67
C VAL A 167 4.86 5.94 -14.23
N GLU A 168 5.98 6.64 -13.99
CA GLU A 168 5.99 8.08 -13.69
C GLU A 168 5.31 8.91 -14.78
N ASN A 169 5.55 8.59 -16.05
CA ASN A 169 4.91 9.28 -17.17
C ASN A 169 3.39 9.02 -17.21
N CYS A 170 2.94 7.81 -16.85
CA CYS A 170 1.51 7.52 -16.72
C CYS A 170 0.86 8.39 -15.65
N PHE A 171 1.50 8.53 -14.47
CA PHE A 171 1.00 9.40 -13.41
C PHE A 171 0.91 10.87 -13.85
N ARG A 172 1.92 11.37 -14.57
CA ARG A 172 1.92 12.73 -15.12
C ARG A 172 0.76 12.94 -16.11
N GLU A 173 0.60 12.05 -17.08
CA GLU A 173 -0.47 12.14 -18.07
C GLU A 173 -1.86 12.09 -17.43
N VAL A 174 -2.04 11.23 -16.43
CA VAL A 174 -3.29 11.14 -15.66
C VAL A 174 -3.51 12.43 -14.87
N GLY A 175 -2.47 13.01 -14.28
CA GLY A 175 -2.53 14.29 -13.57
C GLY A 175 -2.97 15.44 -14.47
N ASP A 176 -2.37 15.58 -15.65
CA ASP A 176 -2.73 16.62 -16.62
C ASP A 176 -4.19 16.51 -17.05
N ARG A 177 -4.65 15.27 -17.35
CA ARG A 177 -6.05 15.01 -17.69
C ARG A 177 -7.01 15.29 -16.53
N LEU A 178 -6.60 15.02 -15.30
CA LEU A 178 -7.40 15.27 -14.11
C LEU A 178 -7.60 16.78 -13.89
N ILE A 179 -6.54 17.57 -14.09
CA ILE A 179 -6.61 19.05 -14.05
C ILE A 179 -7.57 19.57 -15.10
N GLU A 180 -7.45 19.11 -16.36
CA GLU A 180 -8.38 19.50 -17.42
C GLU A 180 -9.83 19.16 -17.09
N PHE A 181 -10.07 17.96 -16.58
CA PHE A 181 -11.41 17.52 -16.18
C PHE A 181 -11.98 18.39 -15.06
N MET A 182 -11.21 18.63 -14.00
CA MET A 182 -11.64 19.46 -12.88
C MET A 182 -11.96 20.90 -13.32
N GLN A 183 -11.14 21.48 -14.18
CA GLN A 183 -11.40 22.81 -14.75
C GLN A 183 -12.71 22.86 -15.57
N ARG A 184 -13.02 21.81 -16.34
CA ARG A 184 -14.29 21.71 -17.08
C ARG A 184 -15.48 21.50 -16.14
N LYS A 185 -15.31 20.69 -15.08
CA LYS A 185 -16.34 20.42 -14.07
C LYS A 185 -16.69 21.70 -13.32
N ASP A 186 -15.72 22.50 -12.90
CA ASP A 186 -15.97 23.80 -12.25
C ASP A 186 -16.76 24.75 -13.15
N GLN A 187 -16.49 24.74 -14.47
CA GLN A 187 -17.27 25.52 -15.44
C GLN A 187 -18.71 25.02 -15.62
N HIS A 188 -18.99 23.75 -15.31
CA HIS A 188 -20.31 23.11 -15.45
C HIS A 188 -21.07 22.94 -14.12
N ALA A 189 -20.39 23.04 -12.97
CA ALA A 189 -20.98 22.93 -11.64
C ALA A 189 -22.05 24.00 -11.37
N ASP A 190 -22.01 25.11 -12.12
CA ASP A 190 -23.06 26.12 -12.13
C ASP A 190 -24.40 25.65 -12.74
N ARG A 191 -24.51 24.39 -13.20
CA ARG A 191 -25.68 23.91 -13.96
C ARG A 191 -26.32 22.57 -13.58
N LYS A 192 -25.85 21.73 -12.64
CA LYS A 192 -26.63 20.51 -12.26
C LYS A 192 -26.26 19.83 -10.94
N GLY A 193 -27.30 19.43 -10.20
CA GLY A 193 -27.29 18.80 -8.89
C GLY A 193 -26.85 17.33 -8.84
N HIS A 194 -26.45 16.90 -7.65
CA HIS A 194 -25.78 15.65 -7.33
C HIS A 194 -26.60 14.39 -7.63
N SER A 195 -25.95 13.41 -8.27
CA SER A 195 -26.46 12.05 -8.44
C SER A 195 -26.00 11.19 -7.27
N GLU A 196 -26.94 10.59 -6.55
CA GLU A 196 -26.66 9.64 -5.47
C GLU A 196 -26.23 8.29 -6.06
N ALA A 197 -25.04 7.79 -5.69
CA ALA A 197 -24.58 6.45 -6.05
C ALA A 197 -24.44 5.57 -4.80
N THR A 198 -24.94 4.35 -4.90
CA THR A 198 -24.97 3.32 -3.86
C THR A 198 -23.78 2.38 -4.03
N CYS A 199 -22.89 2.28 -3.04
CA CYS A 199 -21.82 1.29 -3.05
C CYS A 199 -22.30 -0.02 -2.42
N SER A 200 -22.32 -1.11 -3.19
CA SER A 200 -22.47 -2.46 -2.67
C SER A 200 -21.57 -3.45 -3.40
N GLY A 201 -20.70 -4.13 -2.64
CA GLY A 201 -20.24 -5.49 -2.92
C GLY A 201 -18.94 -5.67 -3.72
N ARG A 202 -17.87 -6.08 -3.01
CA ARG A 202 -16.52 -6.52 -3.45
C ARG A 202 -15.78 -5.56 -4.40
N PRO A 203 -14.54 -5.13 -4.08
CA PRO A 203 -13.74 -4.31 -4.98
C PRO A 203 -13.41 -5.14 -6.23
N GLN A 204 -14.16 -4.92 -7.31
CA GLN A 204 -13.71 -5.34 -8.63
C GLN A 204 -12.68 -4.30 -9.09
N PRO A 205 -11.54 -4.72 -9.64
CA PRO A 205 -10.60 -3.80 -10.25
C PRO A 205 -11.27 -3.19 -11.47
N THR A 206 -11.88 -2.02 -11.30
CA THR A 206 -12.33 -1.21 -12.43
C THR A 206 -11.06 -0.79 -13.17
N LEU A 207 -10.97 -1.14 -14.45
CA LEU A 207 -9.89 -0.72 -15.34
C LEU A 207 -10.06 0.79 -15.59
N LEU A 208 -9.57 1.61 -14.66
CA LEU A 208 -9.72 3.06 -14.70
C LEU A 208 -8.66 3.62 -15.66
N THR A 209 -8.97 3.54 -16.95
CA THR A 209 -8.11 4.03 -18.04
C THR A 209 -8.18 5.55 -18.24
N CYS A 210 -8.99 6.27 -17.46
CA CYS A 210 -9.08 7.73 -17.54
C CYS A 210 -9.04 8.41 -16.17
N ALA A 211 -8.55 9.65 -16.14
CA ALA A 211 -8.42 10.45 -14.92
C ALA A 211 -9.78 10.73 -14.24
N GLU A 212 -10.85 10.82 -15.03
CA GLU A 212 -12.20 11.08 -14.54
C GLU A 212 -12.71 9.93 -13.66
N ASP A 213 -12.41 8.71 -14.08
CA ASP A 213 -12.73 7.46 -13.42
C ASP A 213 -12.06 7.36 -12.03
N LEU A 214 -10.76 7.72 -11.96
CA LEU A 214 -10.03 7.86 -10.70
C LEU A 214 -10.68 8.91 -9.79
N PHE A 215 -10.98 10.10 -10.33
CA PHE A 215 -11.62 11.18 -9.57
C PHE A 215 -12.98 10.75 -8.99
N LEU A 216 -13.80 10.07 -9.80
CA LEU A 216 -15.11 9.55 -9.37
C LEU A 216 -14.97 8.47 -8.31
N ALA A 217 -14.01 7.55 -8.44
CA ALA A 217 -13.76 6.51 -7.44
C ALA A 217 -13.37 7.11 -6.08
N VAL A 218 -12.53 8.14 -6.09
CA VAL A 218 -12.12 8.90 -4.89
C VAL A 218 -13.34 9.55 -4.22
N GLU A 219 -14.14 10.30 -4.99
CA GLU A 219 -15.34 10.98 -4.49
C GLU A 219 -16.38 10.00 -3.92
N GLN A 220 -16.63 8.89 -4.61
CA GLN A 220 -17.55 7.84 -4.15
C GLN A 220 -17.06 7.22 -2.84
N HIS A 221 -15.77 6.93 -2.73
CA HIS A 221 -15.20 6.37 -1.52
C HIS A 221 -15.26 7.37 -0.34
N ILE A 222 -14.95 8.65 -0.56
CA ILE A 222 -15.07 9.69 0.46
C ILE A 222 -16.53 9.83 0.91
N ALA A 223 -17.49 9.82 -0.02
CA ALA A 223 -18.91 9.83 0.31
C ALA A 223 -19.30 8.62 1.16
N ALA A 224 -18.79 7.43 0.84
CA ALA A 224 -19.01 6.21 1.63
C ALA A 224 -18.41 6.32 3.04
N CYS A 225 -17.20 6.84 3.19
CA CYS A 225 -16.57 7.11 4.48
C CYS A 225 -17.40 8.09 5.33
N ARG A 226 -17.85 9.20 4.73
CA ARG A 226 -18.70 10.20 5.41
C ARG A 226 -20.03 9.57 5.86
N LYS A 227 -20.65 8.73 5.03
CA LYS A 227 -21.90 8.03 5.35
C LYS A 227 -21.74 7.01 6.49
N ARG A 228 -20.55 6.42 6.64
CA ARG A 228 -20.21 5.47 7.71
C ARG A 228 -19.61 6.15 8.96
N GLU A 229 -19.76 7.46 9.08
CA GLU A 229 -19.28 8.25 10.23
C GLU A 229 -17.75 8.22 10.42
N LEU A 230 -16.98 7.88 9.38
CA LEU A 230 -15.51 7.87 9.40
C LEU A 230 -14.90 9.27 9.20
N ARG A 231 -15.49 10.29 9.84
CA ARG A 231 -15.04 11.69 9.68
C ARG A 231 -13.58 11.87 10.09
N ALA A 232 -13.19 11.30 11.24
CA ALA A 232 -11.82 11.35 11.73
C ALA A 232 -10.82 10.71 10.76
N CYS A 233 -11.23 9.71 9.96
CA CYS A 233 -10.36 9.14 8.93
C CYS A 233 -10.11 10.14 7.81
N VAL A 234 -11.14 10.82 7.30
CA VAL A 234 -10.97 11.71 6.15
C VAL A 234 -10.32 13.04 6.50
N GLU A 235 -10.23 13.43 7.78
CA GLU A 235 -9.52 14.65 8.24
C GLU A 235 -8.00 14.56 8.09
N THR A 236 -7.44 13.35 8.13
CA THR A 236 -6.00 13.11 7.93
C THR A 236 -5.80 12.04 6.89
N VAL A 237 -5.07 12.36 5.82
CA VAL A 237 -4.70 11.41 4.78
C VAL A 237 -3.23 11.07 4.92
N VAL A 238 -2.93 9.78 5.00
CA VAL A 238 -1.56 9.27 5.06
C VAL A 238 -1.27 8.59 3.73
N LEU A 239 -0.28 9.06 2.98
CA LEU A 239 0.23 8.34 1.82
C LEU A 239 1.43 7.47 2.20
N CYS A 240 1.36 6.20 1.81
CA CYS A 240 2.50 5.27 1.85
C CYS A 240 2.59 4.42 0.55
N GLY A 241 3.66 3.64 0.42
CA GLY A 241 3.82 2.66 -0.66
C GLY A 241 5.26 2.49 -1.11
N ASP A 242 5.47 1.90 -2.29
CA ASP A 242 6.80 1.55 -2.79
C ASP A 242 7.65 2.81 -3.07
N ASP A 243 8.97 2.78 -2.82
CA ASP A 243 9.87 3.93 -3.08
C ASP A 243 9.93 4.37 -4.56
N VAL A 244 9.41 3.52 -5.45
CA VAL A 244 9.27 3.77 -6.88
C VAL A 244 8.17 4.81 -7.17
N ILE A 245 7.37 5.20 -6.17
CA ILE A 245 6.40 6.29 -6.28
C ILE A 245 7.16 7.61 -6.47
N GLY A 246 7.37 7.96 -7.74
CA GLY A 246 7.96 9.22 -8.14
C GLY A 246 7.15 10.44 -7.67
N PRO A 247 7.75 11.62 -7.69
CA PRO A 247 7.09 12.90 -7.36
C PRO A 247 5.73 13.09 -8.06
N GLU A 248 5.58 12.56 -9.27
CA GLU A 248 4.37 12.66 -10.10
C GLU A 248 3.17 11.94 -9.49
N ALA A 249 3.37 10.72 -8.98
CA ALA A 249 2.29 9.97 -8.32
C ALA A 249 1.85 10.69 -7.04
N ARG A 250 2.80 11.25 -6.30
CA ARG A 250 2.51 12.09 -5.14
C ARG A 250 1.71 13.33 -5.53
N GLN A 251 2.11 14.03 -6.59
CA GLN A 251 1.38 15.19 -7.09
C GLN A 251 -0.04 14.83 -7.54
N LEU A 252 -0.24 13.72 -8.27
CA LEU A 252 -1.57 13.26 -8.66
C LEU A 252 -2.47 13.02 -7.44
N ILE A 253 -1.97 12.29 -6.45
CA ILE A 253 -2.72 11.97 -5.24
C ILE A 253 -3.02 13.24 -4.44
N ALA A 254 -2.04 14.13 -4.27
CA ALA A 254 -2.24 15.41 -3.62
C ALA A 254 -3.32 16.23 -4.32
N LEU A 255 -3.33 16.25 -5.65
CA LEU A 255 -4.28 17.02 -6.44
C LEU A 255 -5.70 16.48 -6.32
N VAL A 256 -5.88 15.15 -6.45
CA VAL A 256 -7.22 14.52 -6.32
C VAL A 256 -7.77 14.66 -4.90
N LEU A 257 -6.91 14.51 -3.89
CA LEU A 257 -7.29 14.65 -2.49
C LEU A 257 -7.59 16.10 -2.14
N SER A 258 -6.79 17.07 -2.58
CA SER A 258 -7.05 18.49 -2.30
C SER A 258 -8.37 18.96 -2.91
N ALA A 259 -8.76 18.39 -4.05
CA ALA A 259 -10.06 18.66 -4.67
C ALA A 259 -11.24 18.10 -3.85
N SER A 260 -11.08 16.90 -3.30
CA SER A 260 -12.16 16.12 -2.67
C SER A 260 -12.24 16.33 -1.15
N LEU A 261 -11.12 16.75 -0.55
CA LEU A 261 -10.83 16.89 0.88
C LEU A 261 -9.94 18.13 1.13
N PRO A 262 -10.43 19.35 0.84
CA PRO A 262 -9.61 20.58 0.89
C PRO A 262 -9.09 20.93 2.29
N ASP A 263 -9.78 20.49 3.34
CA ASP A 263 -9.44 20.79 4.74
C ASP A 263 -8.59 19.70 5.41
N SER A 264 -8.25 18.64 4.69
CA SER A 264 -7.57 17.47 5.27
C SER A 264 -6.06 17.64 5.32
N LEU A 265 -5.45 17.17 6.40
CA LEU A 265 -4.00 17.12 6.52
C LEU A 265 -3.44 15.98 5.69
N LEU A 266 -2.55 16.26 4.74
CA LEU A 266 -1.87 15.26 3.93
C LEU A 266 -0.46 14.99 4.47
N MET A 267 -0.20 13.75 4.90
CA MET A 267 1.08 13.26 5.42
C MET A 267 1.70 12.23 4.48
N TRP A 268 3.03 12.23 4.40
CA TRP A 268 3.81 11.30 3.58
C TRP A 268 4.81 10.59 4.48
N ILE A 269 4.90 9.27 4.38
CA ILE A 269 5.78 8.42 5.20
C ILE A 269 6.60 7.46 4.35
#